data_AF-A0A935TYA6-F1
#
_entry.id   AF-A0A935TYA6-F1
#
_cell.length_a   1.000
_cell.length_b   1.000
_cell.length_c   1.000
_cell.angle_alpha   90.00
_cell.angle_beta   90.00
_cell.angle_gamma   90.00
#
_symmetry.space_group_name_H-M   'P 1'
#
loop_
_entity.id
_entity.type
_entity.pdbx_description
1 polymer ?
#
loop_
_entity_poly.entity_id
_entity_poly.type
_entity_poly.pdbx_seq_one_letter_code
_entity_poly.pdbx_strand_id
1 'polypeptide(L)'
;MGEHIAEQAVHLDAAMHRLLADLRTFDAAGGWYRQGFGTCAHWLSWRVGWDLGTAREHLRVARALHTLPLVSEALSAGQISYSKTRAITRVATAATEAVLLGYAQHCTASQLETVCRKVGVLGADAAGKATRPHDSERYVAHTTTASGMVCVKACLRPDEAALLLQVLRKPRWTARGTGGASRGGASAEASATAERVTDVSAETRSFATPTTTARRPYNRADGLMSLVHTYARGQQPSVLP
;
A
#
# COMPACT_ATOMS: atom_id res chain seq x y z
N MET A 1 -22.11 -1.29 -33.63
CA MET A 1 -20.80 -1.65 -33.04
C MET A 1 -20.58 -0.94 -31.70
N GLY A 2 -20.66 0.39 -31.63
CA GLY A 2 -20.48 1.14 -30.37
C GLY A 2 -21.44 0.72 -29.24
N GLU A 3 -22.74 0.64 -29.51
CA GLU A 3 -23.75 0.21 -28.51
C GLU A 3 -23.48 -1.19 -27.97
N HIS A 4 -23.07 -2.12 -28.83
CA HIS A 4 -22.74 -3.48 -28.39
C HIS A 4 -21.52 -3.52 -27.47
N ILE A 5 -20.49 -2.69 -27.74
CA ILE A 5 -19.33 -2.55 -26.86
C ILE A 5 -19.76 -1.97 -25.50
N ALA A 6 -20.67 -0.99 -25.50
CA ALA A 6 -21.20 -0.40 -24.27
C ALA A 6 -21.99 -1.42 -23.44
N GLU A 7 -22.85 -2.21 -24.07
CA GLU A 7 -23.60 -3.31 -23.44
C GLU A 7 -22.66 -4.37 -22.84
N GLN A 8 -21.63 -4.79 -23.57
CA GLN A 8 -20.61 -5.71 -23.05
C GLN A 8 -19.87 -5.12 -21.85
N ALA A 9 -19.55 -3.83 -21.85
CA ALA A 9 -18.91 -3.17 -20.73
C ALA A 9 -19.80 -3.20 -19.46
N VAL A 10 -21.10 -2.95 -19.60
CA VAL A 10 -22.07 -3.07 -18.49
C VAL A 10 -22.05 -4.47 -17.89
N HIS A 11 -22.03 -5.51 -18.72
CA HIS A 11 -21.93 -6.89 -18.23
C HIS A 11 -20.61 -7.20 -17.53
N LEU A 12 -19.49 -6.64 -17.99
CA LEU A 12 -18.19 -6.76 -17.34
C LEU A 12 -18.19 -6.09 -15.96
N ASP A 13 -18.79 -4.91 -15.84
CA ASP A 13 -18.90 -4.20 -14.56
C ASP A 13 -19.78 -4.96 -13.55
N ALA A 14 -20.92 -5.50 -14.01
CA ALA A 14 -21.76 -6.37 -13.19
C ALA A 14 -21.06 -7.68 -12.78
N ALA A 15 -20.22 -8.26 -13.67
CA ALA A 15 -19.39 -9.41 -13.33
C ALA A 15 -18.29 -9.07 -12.34
N MET A 16 -17.67 -7.89 -12.49
CA MET A 16 -16.69 -7.36 -11.55
C MET A 16 -17.29 -7.18 -10.16
N HIS A 17 -18.54 -6.72 -10.05
CA HIS A 17 -19.25 -6.67 -8.76
C HIS A 17 -19.31 -8.03 -8.07
N ARG A 18 -19.72 -9.08 -8.79
CA ARG A 18 -19.79 -10.44 -8.24
C ARG A 18 -18.43 -10.93 -7.76
N LEU A 19 -17.39 -10.71 -8.57
CA LEU A 19 -16.01 -11.03 -8.19
C LEU A 19 -15.60 -10.30 -6.90
N LEU A 20 -15.86 -9.00 -6.79
CA LEU A 20 -15.54 -8.22 -5.59
C LEU A 20 -16.31 -8.73 -4.36
N ALA A 21 -17.56 -9.15 -4.51
CA ALA A 21 -18.35 -9.73 -3.44
C ALA A 21 -17.75 -11.07 -2.95
N ASP A 22 -17.32 -11.93 -3.87
CA ASP A 22 -16.63 -13.19 -3.55
C ASP A 22 -15.29 -12.94 -2.88
N LEU A 23 -14.49 -11.99 -3.41
CA LEU A 23 -13.21 -11.60 -2.84
C LEU A 23 -13.35 -11.13 -1.39
N ARG A 24 -14.36 -10.30 -1.10
CA ARG A 24 -14.64 -9.84 0.26
C ARG A 24 -14.95 -11.01 1.19
N THR A 25 -15.80 -11.93 0.74
CA THR A 25 -16.22 -13.10 1.53
C THR A 25 -15.03 -14.02 1.81
N PHE A 26 -14.20 -14.27 0.79
CA PHE A 26 -12.99 -15.08 0.89
C PHE A 26 -11.92 -14.45 1.78
N ASP A 27 -11.69 -13.14 1.66
CA ASP A 27 -10.76 -12.36 2.48
C ASP A 27 -11.18 -12.36 3.96
N ALA A 28 -12.46 -12.14 4.24
CA ALA A 28 -13.03 -12.16 5.58
C ALA A 28 -12.97 -13.56 6.22
N ALA A 29 -13.15 -14.62 5.43
CA ALA A 29 -13.04 -16.01 5.88
C ALA A 29 -11.57 -16.46 6.08
N GLY A 30 -10.58 -15.65 5.69
CA GLY A 30 -9.16 -16.01 5.80
C GLY A 30 -8.77 -17.21 4.93
N GLY A 31 -9.47 -17.48 3.83
CA GLY A 31 -9.26 -18.68 3.00
C GLY A 31 -7.87 -18.78 2.36
N TRP A 32 -7.19 -17.64 2.24
CA TRP A 32 -5.80 -17.52 1.79
C TRP A 32 -4.79 -18.00 2.83
N TYR A 33 -5.08 -17.85 4.13
CA TYR A 33 -4.17 -18.23 5.21
C TYR A 33 -3.99 -19.75 5.30
N ARG A 34 -5.10 -20.50 5.12
CA ARG A 34 -5.07 -21.98 5.07
C ARG A 34 -4.23 -22.54 3.93
N GLN A 35 -3.95 -21.72 2.92
CA GLN A 35 -3.10 -22.07 1.78
C GLN A 35 -1.64 -21.58 1.95
N GLY A 36 -1.28 -21.07 3.13
CA GLY A 36 0.09 -20.68 3.47
C GLY A 36 0.49 -19.26 3.06
N PHE A 37 -0.45 -18.42 2.63
CA PHE A 37 -0.14 -17.03 2.24
C PHE A 37 -0.23 -16.08 3.43
N GLY A 38 0.63 -15.05 3.44
CA GLY A 38 0.61 -14.01 4.48
C GLY A 38 -0.49 -12.96 4.33
N THR A 39 -1.06 -12.80 3.12
CA THR A 39 -2.19 -11.89 2.86
C THR A 39 -3.03 -12.36 1.67
N CYS A 40 -4.29 -11.96 1.61
CA CYS A 40 -5.15 -12.23 0.45
C CYS A 40 -4.59 -11.66 -0.86
N ALA A 41 -3.91 -10.50 -0.82
CA ALA A 41 -3.32 -9.90 -2.01
C ALA A 41 -2.21 -10.78 -2.63
N HIS A 42 -1.37 -11.42 -1.81
CA HIS A 42 -0.35 -12.35 -2.29
C HIS A 42 -0.99 -13.63 -2.85
N TRP A 43 -2.06 -14.13 -2.23
CA TRP A 43 -2.81 -15.25 -2.77
C TRP A 43 -3.43 -14.92 -4.13
N LEU A 44 -4.02 -13.73 -4.30
CA LEU A 44 -4.56 -13.27 -5.57
C LEU A 44 -3.47 -13.12 -6.63
N SER A 45 -2.30 -12.62 -6.25
CA SER A 45 -1.19 -12.50 -7.18
C SER A 45 -0.76 -13.86 -7.72
N TRP A 46 -0.69 -14.87 -6.85
CA TRP A 46 -0.33 -16.23 -7.26
C TRP A 46 -1.45 -16.98 -8.00
N ARG A 47 -2.70 -16.92 -7.52
CA ARG A 47 -3.83 -17.68 -8.11
C ARG A 47 -4.44 -17.04 -9.33
N VAL A 48 -4.59 -15.71 -9.31
CA VAL A 48 -5.34 -14.94 -10.32
C VAL A 48 -4.38 -14.25 -11.30
N GLY A 49 -3.10 -14.13 -10.96
CA GLY A 49 -2.09 -13.54 -11.84
C GLY A 49 -2.08 -12.02 -11.84
N TRP A 50 -2.74 -11.37 -10.87
CA TRP A 50 -2.67 -9.92 -10.71
C TRP A 50 -1.35 -9.47 -10.07
N ASP A 51 -0.89 -8.28 -10.41
CA ASP A 51 0.13 -7.64 -9.58
C ASP A 51 -0.44 -7.27 -8.20
N LEU A 52 0.45 -7.08 -7.22
CA LEU A 52 0.03 -6.80 -5.84
C LEU A 52 -0.76 -5.49 -5.71
N GLY A 53 -0.45 -4.47 -6.50
CA GLY A 53 -1.16 -3.19 -6.48
C GLY A 53 -2.60 -3.36 -6.96
N THR A 54 -2.78 -4.06 -8.08
CA THR A 54 -4.10 -4.41 -8.61
C THR A 54 -4.90 -5.24 -7.61
N ALA A 55 -4.29 -6.28 -7.01
CA ALA A 55 -4.95 -7.12 -6.01
C ALA A 55 -5.39 -6.31 -4.77
N ARG A 56 -4.52 -5.43 -4.25
CA ARG A 56 -4.81 -4.56 -3.10
C ARG A 56 -5.93 -3.57 -3.41
N GLU A 57 -5.95 -2.99 -4.61
CA GLU A 57 -7.00 -2.05 -5.02
C GLU A 57 -8.36 -2.75 -5.11
N HIS A 58 -8.44 -3.93 -5.73
CA HIS A 58 -9.69 -4.71 -5.77
C HIS A 58 -10.16 -5.08 -4.36
N LEU A 59 -9.26 -5.55 -3.48
CA LEU A 59 -9.61 -5.84 -2.09
C LEU A 59 -10.09 -4.60 -1.32
N ARG A 60 -9.48 -3.43 -1.55
CA ARG A 60 -9.93 -2.16 -0.95
C ARG A 60 -11.36 -1.82 -1.40
N VAL A 61 -11.63 -1.89 -2.71
CA VAL A 61 -12.96 -1.60 -3.26
C VAL A 61 -13.98 -2.60 -2.72
N ALA A 62 -13.66 -3.90 -2.74
CA ALA A 62 -14.51 -4.97 -2.21
C ALA A 62 -14.91 -4.73 -0.75
N ARG A 63 -13.96 -4.34 0.10
CA ARG A 63 -14.23 -4.01 1.51
C ARG A 63 -15.10 -2.75 1.66
N ALA A 64 -14.83 -1.71 0.88
CA ALA A 64 -15.58 -0.44 0.94
C ALA A 64 -17.05 -0.58 0.50
N LEU A 65 -17.33 -1.41 -0.52
CA LEU A 65 -18.68 -1.64 -1.02
C LEU A 65 -19.63 -2.22 0.03
N HIS A 66 -19.12 -2.90 1.07
CA HIS A 66 -19.96 -3.35 2.17
C HIS A 66 -20.66 -2.20 2.91
N THR A 67 -19.96 -1.07 3.04
CA THR A 67 -20.44 0.12 3.76
C THR A 67 -21.14 1.13 2.86
N LEU A 68 -21.24 0.83 1.56
CA LEU A 68 -21.77 1.69 0.51
C LEU A 68 -22.78 0.90 -0.35
N PRO A 69 -23.99 0.63 0.19
CA PRO A 69 -24.99 -0.20 -0.47
C PRO A 69 -25.50 0.38 -1.80
N LEU A 70 -25.67 1.69 -1.92
CA LEU A 70 -26.18 2.33 -3.15
C LEU A 70 -25.16 2.22 -4.28
N VAL A 71 -23.87 2.42 -3.98
CA VAL A 71 -22.79 2.27 -4.95
C VAL A 71 -22.60 0.80 -5.33
N SER A 72 -22.74 -0.12 -4.35
CA SER A 72 -22.71 -1.56 -4.60
C SER A 72 -23.82 -1.98 -5.55
N GLU A 73 -25.06 -1.53 -5.32
CA GLU A 73 -26.21 -1.82 -6.18
C GLU A 73 -26.00 -1.26 -7.59
N ALA A 74 -25.57 0.00 -7.71
CA ALA A 74 -25.33 0.63 -9.00
C ALA A 74 -24.25 -0.09 -9.83
N LEU A 75 -23.17 -0.58 -9.20
CA LEU A 75 -22.16 -1.39 -9.89
C LEU A 75 -22.72 -2.76 -10.29
N SER A 76 -23.51 -3.41 -9.43
CA SER A 76 -24.13 -4.71 -9.72
C SER A 76 -25.08 -4.66 -10.92
N ALA A 77 -25.75 -3.53 -11.09
CA ALA A 77 -26.62 -3.24 -12.23
C ALA A 77 -25.85 -2.69 -13.45
N GLY A 78 -24.54 -2.49 -13.34
CA GLY A 78 -23.69 -1.90 -14.39
C GLY A 78 -24.06 -0.46 -14.75
N GLN A 79 -24.75 0.27 -13.87
CA GLN A 79 -25.12 1.68 -14.04
C GLN A 79 -23.91 2.61 -13.87
N ILE A 80 -22.90 2.16 -13.12
CA ILE A 80 -21.61 2.82 -12.98
C ILE A 80 -20.50 1.81 -13.25
N SER A 81 -19.38 2.29 -13.80
CA SER A 81 -18.24 1.42 -14.06
C SER A 81 -17.38 1.17 -12.82
N TYR A 82 -16.56 0.12 -12.87
CA TYR A 82 -15.58 -0.18 -11.82
C TYR A 82 -14.65 1.01 -11.57
N SER A 83 -14.20 1.71 -12.62
CA SER A 83 -13.36 2.90 -12.48
C SER A 83 -14.03 4.02 -11.67
N LYS A 84 -15.33 4.27 -11.90
CA LYS A 84 -16.11 5.24 -11.11
C LYS A 84 -16.25 4.78 -9.66
N THR A 85 -16.62 3.52 -9.46
CA THR A 85 -16.75 2.89 -8.14
C THR A 85 -15.45 3.00 -7.34
N ARG A 86 -14.31 2.69 -7.97
CA ARG A 86 -12.98 2.74 -7.38
C ARG A 86 -12.59 4.15 -6.93
N ALA A 87 -13.04 5.18 -7.64
CA ALA A 87 -12.85 6.58 -7.26
C ALA A 87 -13.73 6.97 -6.06
N ILE A 88 -15.04 6.68 -6.12
CA ILE A 88 -16.02 7.01 -5.07
C ILE A 88 -15.62 6.38 -3.74
N THR A 89 -15.27 5.10 -3.75
CA THR A 89 -14.91 4.32 -2.55
C THR A 89 -13.66 4.82 -1.81
N ARG A 90 -12.93 5.81 -2.34
CA ARG A 90 -11.81 6.45 -1.64
C ARG A 90 -12.25 7.50 -0.63
N VAL A 91 -13.42 8.12 -0.84
CA VAL A 91 -13.86 9.29 -0.08
C VAL A 91 -15.32 9.20 0.38
N ALA A 92 -16.10 8.30 -0.21
CA ALA A 92 -17.50 8.12 0.16
C ALA A 92 -17.64 7.62 1.59
N THR A 93 -18.65 8.17 2.25
CA THR A 93 -19.17 7.74 3.54
C THR A 93 -20.67 7.47 3.36
N ALA A 94 -21.32 6.80 4.30
CA ALA A 94 -22.77 6.58 4.23
C ALA A 94 -23.56 7.88 4.05
N ALA A 95 -23.10 9.00 4.61
CA ALA A 95 -23.75 10.31 4.46
C ALA A 95 -23.54 10.96 3.07
N THR A 96 -22.41 10.69 2.42
CA THR A 96 -22.05 11.32 1.14
C THR A 96 -22.28 10.43 -0.07
N GLU A 97 -22.63 9.16 0.16
CA GLU A 97 -22.77 8.13 -0.86
C GLU A 97 -23.75 8.53 -1.98
N ALA A 98 -24.98 8.92 -1.61
CA ALA A 98 -26.02 9.26 -2.58
C ALA A 98 -25.63 10.44 -3.49
N VAL A 99 -24.99 11.45 -2.91
CA VAL A 99 -24.52 12.64 -3.65
C VAL A 99 -23.42 12.26 -4.64
N LEU A 100 -22.43 11.47 -4.21
CA LEU A 100 -21.34 11.01 -5.07
C LEU A 100 -21.82 10.06 -6.17
N LEU A 101 -22.81 9.23 -5.88
CA LEU A 101 -23.45 8.37 -6.88
C LEU A 101 -24.18 9.19 -7.95
N GLY A 102 -24.90 10.25 -7.55
CA GLY A 102 -25.52 11.18 -8.49
C GLY A 102 -24.51 11.80 -9.46
N TYR A 103 -23.35 12.24 -8.96
CA TYR A 103 -22.27 12.71 -9.83
C TYR A 103 -21.74 11.60 -10.75
N ALA A 104 -21.61 10.38 -10.24
CA ALA A 104 -21.08 9.25 -11.01
C ALA A 104 -21.96 8.89 -12.22
N GLN A 105 -23.27 9.09 -12.13
CA GLN A 105 -24.21 8.83 -13.23
C GLN A 105 -24.06 9.84 -14.39
N HIS A 106 -23.61 11.06 -14.11
CA HIS A 106 -23.55 12.14 -15.09
C HIS A 106 -22.14 12.57 -15.51
N CYS A 107 -21.10 12.12 -14.80
CA CYS A 107 -19.71 12.46 -15.08
C CYS A 107 -18.94 11.32 -15.74
N THR A 108 -17.86 11.65 -16.46
CA THR A 108 -16.85 10.66 -16.84
C THR A 108 -16.05 10.20 -15.62
N ALA A 109 -15.36 9.06 -15.73
CA ALA A 109 -14.53 8.56 -14.63
C ALA A 109 -13.42 9.55 -14.22
N SER A 110 -12.79 10.24 -15.18
CA SER A 110 -11.72 11.22 -14.91
C SER A 110 -12.24 12.48 -14.21
N GLN A 111 -13.42 12.97 -14.61
CA GLN A 111 -14.10 14.07 -13.93
C GLN A 111 -14.45 13.68 -12.49
N LEU A 112 -15.00 12.48 -12.30
CA LEU A 112 -15.35 11.97 -10.98
C LEU A 112 -14.12 11.77 -10.09
N GLU A 113 -13.01 11.28 -10.63
CA GLU A 113 -11.73 11.18 -9.90
C GLU A 113 -11.25 12.57 -9.43
N THR A 114 -11.43 13.60 -10.25
CA THR A 114 -11.08 14.98 -9.88
C THR A 114 -11.97 15.49 -8.74
N VAL A 115 -13.28 15.25 -8.82
CA VAL A 115 -14.23 15.60 -7.75
C VAL A 115 -13.87 14.88 -6.45
N CYS A 116 -13.68 13.56 -6.51
CA CYS A 116 -13.33 12.74 -5.35
C CYS A 116 -12.02 13.19 -4.72
N ARG A 117 -11.00 13.53 -5.52
CA ARG A 117 -9.72 14.05 -5.02
C ARG A 117 -9.91 15.34 -4.22
N LYS A 118 -10.70 16.29 -4.73
CA LYS A 118 -10.98 17.56 -4.04
C LYS A 118 -11.77 17.34 -2.75
N VAL A 119 -12.80 16.49 -2.78
CA VAL A 119 -13.57 16.12 -1.58
C VAL A 119 -12.69 15.44 -0.54
N GLY A 120 -11.77 14.58 -0.95
CA GLY A 120 -10.83 13.90 -0.05
C GLY A 120 -9.88 14.86 0.67
N VAL A 121 -9.37 15.88 -0.02
CA VAL A 121 -8.53 16.93 0.59
C VAL A 121 -9.34 17.71 1.63
N LEU A 122 -10.51 18.22 1.25
CA LEU A 122 -11.37 19.00 2.16
C LEU A 122 -11.86 18.18 3.37
N GLY A 123 -12.16 16.89 3.16
CA GLY A 123 -12.58 15.99 4.23
C GLY A 123 -11.43 15.60 5.18
N ALA A 124 -10.20 15.50 4.68
CA ALA A 124 -9.02 15.28 5.50
C ALA A 124 -8.73 16.50 6.39
N ASP A 125 -8.85 17.70 5.81
CA ASP A 125 -8.65 18.98 6.52
C ASP A 125 -9.74 19.24 7.57
N ALA A 126 -11.01 18.91 7.27
CA ALA A 126 -12.15 19.17 8.16
C ALA A 126 -12.31 18.14 9.28
N ALA A 127 -11.99 16.87 9.03
CA ALA A 127 -12.25 15.80 10.00
C ALA A 127 -11.03 15.46 10.87
N GLY A 128 -9.88 16.13 10.70
CA GLY A 128 -8.61 15.72 11.32
C GLY A 128 -8.33 14.23 11.10
N LYS A 129 -8.93 13.65 10.06
CA LYS A 129 -9.12 12.21 9.93
C LYS A 129 -7.87 11.67 9.29
N ALA A 130 -6.98 11.25 10.18
CA ALA A 130 -5.77 10.49 9.94
C ALA A 130 -5.62 10.05 8.48
N THR A 131 -4.81 10.80 7.74
CA THR A 131 -3.87 10.24 6.79
C THR A 131 -3.47 8.85 7.29
N ARG A 132 -3.79 7.80 6.52
CA ARG A 132 -3.51 6.36 6.73
C ARG A 132 -2.95 6.02 8.13
N PRO A 133 -3.45 5.02 8.89
CA PRO A 133 -2.91 4.66 10.22
C PRO A 133 -1.38 4.52 10.34
N HIS A 134 -0.65 4.41 9.24
CA HIS A 134 0.81 4.42 9.18
C HIS A 134 1.49 5.77 8.90
N ASP A 135 0.83 6.86 8.51
CA ASP A 135 1.50 8.14 8.19
C ASP A 135 1.76 9.01 9.44
N SER A 136 1.15 8.64 10.57
CA SER A 136 1.39 9.30 11.87
C SER A 136 2.40 8.54 12.75
N GLU A 137 2.70 7.27 12.41
CA GLU A 137 3.60 6.43 13.18
C GLU A 137 4.90 6.18 12.42
N ARG A 138 6.03 6.42 13.09
CA ARG A 138 7.36 6.13 12.55
C ARG A 138 7.42 4.64 12.18
N TYR A 139 7.78 4.31 10.94
CA TYR A 139 7.95 2.93 10.50
C TYR A 139 9.16 2.78 9.58
N VAL A 140 9.67 1.54 9.51
CA VAL A 140 10.65 1.11 8.50
C VAL A 140 10.18 -0.21 7.94
N ALA A 141 10.22 -0.32 6.62
CA ALA A 141 9.85 -1.55 5.96
C ALA A 141 10.61 -1.72 4.66
N HIS A 142 10.67 -2.94 4.17
CA HIS A 142 11.47 -3.30 3.03
C HIS A 142 10.67 -4.10 2.02
N THR A 143 11.13 -4.11 0.78
CA THR A 143 10.56 -4.90 -0.31
C THR A 143 11.72 -5.47 -1.10
N THR A 144 11.70 -6.76 -1.40
CA THR A 144 12.72 -7.36 -2.25
C THR A 144 12.22 -7.36 -3.69
N THR A 145 12.99 -6.78 -4.60
CA THR A 145 12.71 -6.78 -6.04
C THR A 145 13.04 -8.13 -6.65
N ALA A 146 12.50 -8.42 -7.83
CA ALA A 146 12.83 -9.63 -8.60
C ALA A 146 14.33 -9.74 -8.95
N SER A 147 15.05 -8.62 -8.96
CA SER A 147 16.51 -8.58 -9.16
C SER A 147 17.31 -8.86 -7.88
N GLY A 148 16.65 -9.22 -6.77
CA GLY A 148 17.28 -9.46 -5.46
C GLY A 148 17.68 -8.20 -4.69
N MET A 149 17.36 -7.00 -5.21
CA MET A 149 17.65 -5.75 -4.49
C MET A 149 16.58 -5.49 -3.43
N VAL A 150 16.97 -4.92 -2.30
CA VAL A 150 16.04 -4.60 -1.21
C VAL A 150 15.76 -3.09 -1.20
N CYS A 151 14.51 -2.72 -1.50
CA CYS A 151 14.00 -1.35 -1.38
C CYS A 151 13.51 -1.10 0.04
N VAL A 152 14.23 -0.30 0.81
CA VAL A 152 13.82 0.11 2.16
C VAL A 152 13.08 1.44 2.11
N LYS A 153 11.86 1.48 2.67
CA LYS A 153 11.03 2.69 2.84
C LYS A 153 10.85 2.99 4.33
N ALA A 154 11.32 4.15 4.75
CA ALA A 154 11.15 4.67 6.10
C ALA A 154 10.23 5.90 6.10
N CYS A 155 9.36 6.01 7.11
CA CYS A 155 8.72 7.26 7.49
C CYS A 155 9.17 7.61 8.89
N LEU A 156 9.81 8.76 9.00
CA LEU A 156 10.45 9.27 10.19
C LEU A 156 9.96 10.70 10.41
N ARG A 157 10.21 11.24 11.60
CA ARG A 157 9.95 12.66 11.84
C ARG A 157 10.92 13.51 11.00
N PRO A 158 10.57 14.77 10.67
CA PRO A 158 11.39 15.62 9.80
C PRO A 158 12.84 15.79 10.27
N ASP A 159 13.04 15.93 11.58
CA ASP A 159 14.34 16.03 12.25
C ASP A 159 15.17 14.75 12.11
N GLU A 160 14.54 13.59 12.24
CA GLU A 160 15.17 12.28 12.12
C GLU A 160 15.53 11.94 10.67
N ALA A 161 14.65 12.25 9.73
CA ALA A 161 14.88 12.09 8.30
C ALA A 161 16.07 12.96 7.84
N ALA A 162 16.17 14.19 8.33
CA ALA A 162 17.30 15.08 8.04
C ALA A 162 18.64 14.46 8.49
N LEU A 163 18.68 13.87 9.69
CA LEU A 163 19.87 13.21 10.21
C LEU A 163 20.25 11.96 9.39
N LEU A 164 19.27 11.11 9.04
CA LEU A 164 19.50 9.94 8.18
C LEU A 164 20.07 10.34 6.82
N LEU A 165 19.47 11.35 6.16
CA LEU A 165 19.93 11.85 4.87
C LEU A 165 21.33 12.48 4.96
N GLN A 166 21.66 13.15 6.07
CA GLN A 166 23.00 13.67 6.30
C GLN A 166 24.04 12.55 6.43
N VAL A 167 23.70 11.47 7.13
CA VAL A 167 24.56 10.28 7.26
C VAL A 167 24.76 9.60 5.91
N LEU A 168 23.70 9.39 5.13
CA LEU A 168 23.76 8.75 3.80
C LEU A 168 24.58 9.55 2.79
N ARG A 169 24.62 10.89 2.91
CA ARG A 169 25.43 11.76 2.04
C ARG A 169 26.92 11.75 2.36
N LYS A 170 27.37 11.19 3.49
CA LYS A 170 28.80 11.15 3.82
C LYS A 170 29.53 10.21 2.83
N PRO A 171 30.58 10.67 2.13
CA PRO A 171 31.22 9.98 1.01
C PRO A 171 31.98 8.69 1.37
N ARG A 172 31.88 8.21 2.62
CA ARG A 172 32.49 6.95 3.08
C ARG A 172 31.72 5.71 2.64
N TRP A 173 30.54 5.87 2.03
CA TRP A 173 29.89 4.81 1.27
C TRP A 173 30.56 4.70 -0.10
N THR A 174 31.84 4.32 -0.15
CA THR A 174 32.40 3.85 -1.41
C THR A 174 31.88 2.45 -1.65
N ALA A 175 31.01 2.33 -2.65
CA ALA A 175 30.59 1.08 -3.23
C ALA A 175 31.85 0.28 -3.61
N ARG A 176 32.20 -0.70 -2.78
CA ARG A 176 33.21 -1.69 -3.14
C ARG A 176 32.54 -2.72 -4.04
N GLY A 177 32.74 -2.55 -5.34
CA GLY A 177 32.71 -3.62 -6.33
C GLY A 177 31.35 -3.93 -6.99
N THR A 178 31.13 -3.34 -8.15
CA THR A 178 30.88 -4.11 -9.39
C THR A 178 31.41 -3.27 -10.54
N GLY A 179 32.67 -3.53 -10.90
CA GLY A 179 33.25 -3.03 -12.13
C GLY A 179 32.65 -3.78 -13.31
N GLY A 180 32.24 -3.03 -14.32
CA GLY A 180 31.74 -3.54 -15.60
C GLY A 180 31.07 -2.44 -16.41
N ALA A 181 31.89 -1.61 -17.06
CA ALA A 181 31.48 -0.71 -18.15
C ALA A 181 30.71 -1.49 -19.25
N SER A 182 29.81 -0.91 -20.06
CA SER A 182 29.91 0.40 -20.72
C SER A 182 28.55 0.93 -21.23
N ARG A 183 28.39 2.25 -21.08
CA ARG A 183 27.85 3.26 -22.03
C ARG A 183 26.77 2.87 -23.05
N GLY A 184 25.67 3.64 -23.02
CA GLY A 184 24.90 3.96 -24.23
C GLY A 184 23.49 4.52 -24.02
N GLY A 185 23.36 5.81 -23.67
CA GLY A 185 22.35 6.72 -24.23
C GLY A 185 20.85 6.60 -23.88
N ALA A 186 20.34 7.71 -23.32
CA ALA A 186 19.00 8.29 -23.48
C ALA A 186 17.83 7.82 -22.58
N SER A 187 17.58 8.68 -21.60
CA SER A 187 16.30 9.32 -21.23
C SER A 187 15.05 8.52 -20.83
N ALA A 188 14.66 8.82 -19.59
CA ALA A 188 13.32 9.21 -19.13
C ALA A 188 12.53 8.21 -18.29
N GLU A 189 12.56 8.51 -16.98
CA GLU A 189 11.41 8.61 -16.07
C GLU A 189 10.56 7.36 -15.83
N ALA A 190 10.75 6.75 -14.66
CA ALA A 190 9.71 5.93 -14.04
C ALA A 190 9.71 6.10 -12.52
N SER A 191 8.64 6.76 -12.06
CA SER A 191 8.23 6.89 -10.66
C SER A 191 8.18 5.53 -9.96
N ALA A 192 8.97 5.38 -8.91
CA ALA A 192 9.03 4.19 -8.09
C ALA A 192 7.93 4.20 -7.00
N THR A 193 6.86 3.46 -7.27
CA THR A 193 5.79 3.16 -6.31
C THR A 193 6.29 2.08 -5.35
N ALA A 194 6.72 2.51 -4.16
CA ALA A 194 7.24 1.64 -3.12
C ALA A 194 6.13 0.95 -2.30
N GLU A 195 6.13 -0.39 -2.25
CA GLU A 195 5.22 -1.17 -1.43
C GLU A 195 5.92 -2.25 -0.59
N ARG A 196 6.02 -1.91 0.70
CA ARG A 196 6.52 -2.68 1.84
C ARG A 196 5.96 -4.08 2.01
N VAL A 197 6.80 -4.93 2.58
CA VAL A 197 6.44 -6.12 3.37
C VAL A 197 7.11 -6.04 4.77
N THR A 198 6.29 -6.24 5.80
CA THR A 198 6.59 -6.71 7.18
C THR A 198 5.83 -8.06 7.27
N ASP A 199 6.24 -9.17 7.88
CA ASP A 199 7.00 -9.54 9.09
C ASP A 199 7.27 -11.09 8.99
N VAL A 200 8.49 -11.63 9.22
CA VAL A 200 9.05 -12.36 10.40
C VAL A 200 8.48 -13.74 10.77
N SER A 201 9.38 -14.74 10.91
CA SER A 201 9.57 -15.69 12.05
C SER A 201 10.47 -16.87 11.59
N ALA A 202 11.25 -17.60 12.37
CA ALA A 202 11.88 -17.55 13.70
C ALA A 202 12.72 -18.85 13.79
N GLU A 203 13.82 -18.90 14.55
CA GLU A 203 14.19 -20.16 15.23
C GLU A 203 15.08 -19.94 16.46
N THR A 204 14.93 -20.88 17.37
CA THR A 204 15.09 -20.81 18.82
C THR A 204 16.44 -21.33 19.28
N ARG A 205 17.05 -20.70 20.30
CA ARG A 205 17.69 -21.46 21.40
C ARG A 205 17.78 -20.63 22.68
N SER A 206 17.22 -21.24 23.72
CA SER A 206 17.07 -20.80 25.11
C SER A 206 18.40 -20.65 25.84
N PHE A 207 18.51 -19.66 26.74
CA PHE A 207 19.09 -19.82 28.09
C PHE A 207 18.55 -18.73 29.04
N ALA A 208 18.49 -19.06 30.33
CA ALA A 208 17.70 -18.47 31.40
C ALA A 208 17.88 -16.95 31.67
N THR A 209 16.83 -16.31 32.18
CA THR A 209 16.79 -14.89 32.58
C THR A 209 16.58 -14.77 34.10
N PRO A 210 17.26 -13.84 34.81
CA PRO A 210 16.69 -13.18 35.97
C PRO A 210 15.93 -11.91 35.54
N THR A 211 14.72 -11.81 36.05
CA THR A 211 13.86 -10.65 36.37
C THR A 211 13.98 -9.33 35.58
N THR A 212 13.04 -9.17 34.66
CA THR A 212 12.15 -8.00 34.39
C THR A 212 12.62 -6.57 34.70
N THR A 213 12.79 -5.78 33.63
CA THR A 213 12.24 -4.42 33.53
C THR A 213 11.60 -4.29 32.15
N ALA A 214 10.32 -3.91 32.09
CA ALA A 214 9.49 -3.93 30.89
C ALA A 214 10.08 -3.03 29.77
N ARG A 215 10.67 -3.67 28.75
CA ARG A 215 11.25 -3.01 27.58
C ARG A 215 10.11 -2.61 26.63
N ARG A 216 10.02 -1.31 26.29
CA ARG A 216 9.12 -0.80 25.23
C ARG A 216 9.20 -1.70 23.99
N PRO A 217 8.07 -2.03 23.33
CA PRO A 217 8.11 -2.83 22.12
C PRO A 217 8.99 -2.14 21.08
N TYR A 218 10.00 -2.87 20.60
CA TYR A 218 11.07 -2.33 19.75
C TYR A 218 10.50 -1.99 18.36
N ASN A 219 10.30 -0.70 18.05
CA ASN A 219 9.89 -0.28 16.71
C ASN A 219 11.11 -0.32 15.78
N ARG A 220 10.97 -0.88 14.57
CA ARG A 220 12.04 -0.93 13.55
C ARG A 220 12.57 0.47 13.19
N ALA A 221 11.76 1.53 13.36
CA ALA A 221 12.19 2.91 13.25
C ALA A 221 13.19 3.33 14.33
N ASP A 222 13.03 2.85 15.57
CA ASP A 222 13.99 3.09 16.65
C ASP A 222 15.32 2.36 16.39
N GLY A 223 15.25 1.16 15.82
CA GLY A 223 16.44 0.42 15.38
C GLY A 223 17.23 1.16 14.29
N LEU A 224 16.55 1.69 13.27
CA LEU A 224 17.19 2.49 12.22
C LEU A 224 17.84 3.76 12.79
N MET A 225 17.13 4.49 13.66
CA MET A 225 17.68 5.71 14.26
C MET A 225 18.82 5.42 15.23
N SER A 226 18.79 4.29 15.95
CA SER A 226 19.93 3.85 16.76
C SER A 226 21.18 3.67 15.90
N LEU A 227 21.07 3.05 14.71
CA LEU A 227 22.20 2.88 13.79
C LEU A 227 22.71 4.24 13.28
N VAL A 228 21.79 5.14 12.91
CA VAL A 228 22.12 6.50 12.47
C VAL A 228 22.86 7.27 13.57
N HIS A 229 22.38 7.21 14.82
CA HIS A 229 23.02 7.89 15.94
C HIS A 229 24.40 7.30 16.28
N THR A 230 24.55 5.98 16.25
CA THR A 230 25.86 5.31 16.46
C THR A 230 26.86 5.75 15.40
N TYR A 231 26.43 5.78 14.13
CA TYR A 231 27.26 6.24 13.03
C TYR A 231 27.59 7.75 13.10
N ALA A 232 26.61 8.59 13.46
CA ALA A 232 26.81 10.03 13.63
C ALA A 232 27.80 10.34 14.76
N ARG A 233 27.85 9.52 15.81
CA ARG A 233 28.80 9.60 16.92
C ARG A 233 30.18 9.00 16.61
N GLY A 234 30.39 8.45 15.41
CA GLY A 234 31.67 7.90 14.99
C GLY A 234 31.99 6.50 15.55
N GLN A 235 31.02 5.81 16.16
CA GLN A 235 31.17 4.42 16.57
C GLN A 235 30.68 3.52 15.43
N GLN A 236 31.48 2.55 15.01
CA GLN A 236 31.02 1.54 14.05
C GLN A 236 30.02 0.61 14.77
N PRO A 237 28.84 0.33 14.19
CA PRO A 237 28.01 -0.74 14.70
C PRO A 237 28.79 -2.05 14.56
N SER A 238 28.97 -2.78 15.65
CA SER A 238 29.54 -4.12 15.63
C SER A 238 28.67 -4.99 14.73
N VAL A 239 29.18 -5.36 13.57
CA VAL A 239 28.59 -6.40 12.74
C VAL A 239 28.74 -7.68 13.56
N LEU A 240 27.64 -8.18 14.12
CA LEU A 240 27.63 -9.50 14.77
C LEU A 240 27.92 -10.56 13.69
N PRO A 241 28.74 -11.57 14.00
CA PRO A 241 29.11 -12.64 13.07
C PRO A 241 27.94 -13.56 12.72
#